data_AF-A0A959I2M3-F1
#
_entry.id   AF-A0A959I2M3-F1
#
_cell.length_a   1.000
_cell.length_b   1.000
_cell.length_c   1.000
_cell.angle_alpha   90.00
_cell.angle_beta   90.00
_cell.angle_gamma   90.00
#
_symmetry.space_group_name_H-M   'P 1'
#
loop_
_entity.id
_entity.type
_entity.pdbx_description
1 polymer ?
#
loop_
_entity_poly.entity_id
_entity_poly.type
_entity_poly.pdbx_seq_one_letter_code
_entity_poly.pdbx_strand_id
1 'polypeptide(L)'
;LHLAEAKKQAIIKKCDEDPYSAFGKYKVESVETIDGYKFIFGGGRWVMIRPSGTEPVLRVYAQAPDATEVRAILDAAHKTLLG
;
A
#
# COMPACT_ATOMS: atom_id res chain seq x y z
N LEU A 1 4.99 -0.43 9.26
CA LEU A 1 5.51 0.95 9.36
C LEU A 1 5.02 1.55 10.67
N HIS A 2 5.93 2.01 11.52
CA HIS A 2 5.55 2.82 12.69
C HIS A 2 5.54 4.28 12.24
N LEU A 3 4.42 4.96 12.42
CA LEU A 3 4.19 6.28 11.84
C LEU A 3 3.62 7.21 12.91
N ALA A 4 3.87 8.50 12.80
CA ALA A 4 3.07 9.47 13.54
C ALA A 4 1.60 9.31 13.14
N GLU A 5 0.69 9.36 14.12
CA GLU A 5 -0.75 9.14 13.90
C GLU A 5 -1.31 10.05 12.79
N ALA A 6 -0.88 11.32 12.75
CA ALA A 6 -1.28 12.26 11.71
C ALA A 6 -0.91 11.80 10.28
N LYS A 7 0.28 11.20 10.08
CA LYS A 7 0.70 10.67 8.78
C LYS A 7 -0.10 9.43 8.41
N LYS A 8 -0.38 8.55 9.38
CA LYS A 8 -1.27 7.38 9.18
C LYS A 8 -2.66 7.84 8.72
N GLN A 9 -3.26 8.80 9.42
CA GLN A 9 -4.58 9.34 9.07
C GLN A 9 -4.58 10.01 7.69
N ALA A 10 -3.53 10.74 7.33
CA ALA A 10 -3.39 11.33 5.99
C ALA A 10 -3.32 10.25 4.88
N ILE A 11 -2.60 9.15 5.11
CA ILE A 11 -2.53 8.04 4.16
C ILE A 11 -3.90 7.37 4.01
N ILE A 12 -4.61 7.10 5.11
CA ILE A 12 -5.95 6.50 5.10
C ILE A 12 -6.91 7.40 4.31
N LYS A 13 -6.97 8.70 4.66
CA LYS A 13 -7.81 9.67 3.97
C LYS A 13 -7.53 9.72 2.47
N LYS A 14 -6.26 9.72 2.09
CA LYS A 14 -5.88 9.67 0.67
C LYS A 14 -6.40 8.39 0.01
N CYS A 15 -6.26 7.24 0.64
CA CYS A 15 -6.77 5.98 0.10
C CYS A 15 -8.31 5.96 -0.04
N ASP A 16 -9.05 6.71 0.78
CA ASP A 16 -10.51 6.83 0.66
C ASP A 16 -10.95 7.81 -0.43
N GLU A 17 -10.26 8.95 -0.56
CA GLU A 17 -10.69 10.05 -1.45
C GLU A 17 -10.06 9.97 -2.87
N ASP A 18 -8.77 9.65 -2.94
CA ASP A 18 -7.97 9.62 -4.17
C ASP A 18 -6.89 8.53 -4.07
N PRO A 19 -7.29 7.26 -4.26
CA PRO A 19 -6.40 6.11 -4.14
C PRO A 19 -5.18 6.25 -5.05
N TYR A 20 -4.03 5.74 -4.60
CA TYR A 20 -2.80 5.76 -5.39
C TYR A 20 -3.00 5.05 -6.74
N SER A 21 -2.62 5.74 -7.82
CA SER A 21 -2.66 5.20 -9.18
C SER A 21 -1.40 4.41 -9.55
N ALA A 22 -0.33 4.54 -8.76
CA ALA A 22 0.91 3.79 -8.96
C ALA A 22 1.78 3.75 -7.69
N PHE A 23 2.63 2.72 -7.61
CA PHE A 23 3.72 2.58 -6.64
C PHE A 23 5.03 2.36 -7.40
N GLY A 24 5.85 3.41 -7.52
CA GLY A 24 7.05 3.35 -8.36
C GLY A 24 6.72 2.98 -9.81
N LYS A 25 7.26 1.86 -10.30
CA LYS A 25 6.98 1.35 -11.66
C LYS A 25 5.67 0.57 -11.79
N TYR A 26 5.01 0.24 -10.68
CA TYR A 26 3.80 -0.58 -10.66
C TYR A 26 2.56 0.31 -10.81
N LYS A 27 1.88 0.21 -11.95
CA LYS A 27 0.60 0.91 -12.19
C LYS A 27 -0.55 0.14 -11.56
N VAL A 28 -1.51 0.85 -10.98
CA VAL A 28 -2.71 0.26 -10.38
C VAL A 28 -3.77 0.06 -11.46
N GLU A 29 -4.21 -1.19 -11.60
CA GLU A 29 -5.32 -1.59 -12.47
C GLU A 29 -6.66 -1.51 -11.75
N SER A 30 -6.69 -1.87 -10.45
CA SER A 30 -7.89 -1.81 -9.63
C SER A 30 -7.55 -1.73 -8.14
N VAL A 31 -8.53 -1.30 -7.33
CA VAL A 31 -8.43 -1.19 -5.88
C VAL A 31 -9.58 -1.95 -5.22
N GLU A 32 -9.26 -2.77 -4.23
CA GLU A 32 -10.21 -3.46 -3.34
C GLU A 32 -10.12 -2.86 -1.93
N THR A 33 -11.25 -2.62 -1.27
CA THR A 33 -11.32 -1.90 0.02
C THR A 33 -11.92 -2.71 1.18
N ILE A 34 -12.09 -4.02 1.02
CA ILE A 34 -12.84 -4.88 1.96
C ILE A 34 -12.13 -5.07 3.31
N ASP A 35 -10.80 -5.27 3.32
CA ASP A 35 -10.01 -5.43 4.56
C ASP A 35 -8.76 -4.55 4.52
N GLY A 36 -8.95 -3.25 4.28
CA GLY A 36 -7.87 -2.32 3.94
C GLY A 36 -7.80 -2.09 2.44
N TYR A 37 -6.76 -1.39 1.98
CA TYR A 37 -6.64 -0.91 0.61
C TYR A 37 -5.68 -1.79 -0.17
N LYS A 38 -6.20 -2.66 -1.02
CA LYS A 38 -5.42 -3.57 -1.87
C LYS A 38 -5.40 -3.04 -3.30
N PHE A 39 -4.22 -2.70 -3.77
CA PHE A 39 -3.94 -2.16 -5.08
C PHE A 39 -3.39 -3.26 -5.97
N ILE A 40 -4.11 -3.58 -7.04
CA ILE A 40 -3.79 -4.66 -7.98
C ILE A 40 -3.02 -4.09 -9.16
N PHE A 41 -1.93 -4.74 -9.57
CA PHE A 41 -1.06 -4.30 -10.66
C PHE A 41 -1.11 -5.20 -11.90
N GLY A 42 -1.97 -6.21 -11.90
CA GLY A 42 -2.04 -7.23 -12.93
C GLY A 42 -1.04 -8.37 -12.75
N GLY A 43 -1.28 -9.49 -13.45
CA GLY A 43 -0.42 -10.68 -13.41
C GLY A 43 -0.23 -11.28 -12.01
N GLY A 44 -1.25 -11.19 -11.15
CA GLY A 44 -1.23 -11.69 -9.78
C GLY A 44 -0.44 -10.85 -8.78
N ARG A 45 0.03 -9.65 -9.19
CA ARG A 45 0.79 -8.73 -8.34
C ARG A 45 -0.15 -7.75 -7.64
N TRP A 46 0.12 -7.48 -6.36
CA TRP A 46 -0.59 -6.47 -5.61
C TRP A 46 0.22 -5.96 -4.42
N VAL A 47 -0.13 -4.78 -3.94
CA VAL A 47 0.26 -4.28 -2.62
C VAL A 47 -0.98 -3.96 -1.81
N MET A 48 -0.95 -4.21 -0.50
CA MET A 48 -2.07 -3.94 0.39
C MET A 48 -1.62 -3.12 1.59
N ILE A 49 -2.36 -2.05 1.84
CA ILE A 49 -2.19 -1.15 2.98
C ILE A 49 -3.30 -1.43 3.97
N ARG A 50 -2.92 -1.85 5.18
CA ARG A 50 -3.87 -2.13 6.26
C ARG A 50 -3.53 -1.31 7.50
N PRO A 51 -4.32 -0.27 7.82
CA PRO A 51 -4.11 0.48 9.04
C PRO A 51 -4.45 -0.36 10.28
N SER A 52 -3.69 -0.22 11.36
CA SER A 52 -4.07 -0.76 12.66
C SER A 52 -5.16 0.13 13.29
N GLY A 53 -6.22 -0.47 13.84
CA GLY A 53 -7.30 0.27 14.47
C GLY A 53 -6.94 0.85 15.85
N THR A 54 -5.98 0.23 16.54
CA THR A 54 -5.64 0.56 17.94
C THR A 54 -4.21 1.07 18.12
N GLU A 55 -3.37 0.95 17.08
CA GLU A 55 -1.96 1.34 17.15
C GLU A 55 -1.61 2.34 16.03
N PRO A 56 -0.57 3.18 16.23
CA PRO A 56 -0.03 4.07 15.20
C PRO A 56 0.86 3.30 14.20
N VAL A 57 0.29 2.22 13.67
CA VAL A 57 0.98 1.25 12.80
C VAL A 57 0.18 1.08 11.52
N LEU A 58 0.90 1.05 10.40
CA LEU A 58 0.37 0.71 9.09
C LEU A 58 1.10 -0.54 8.58
N ARG A 59 0.35 -1.60 8.30
CA ARG A 59 0.87 -2.87 7.75
C ARG A 59 0.84 -2.78 6.23
N VAL A 60 1.92 -3.21 5.61
CA VAL A 60 2.05 -3.27 4.15
C VAL A 60 2.36 -4.71 3.77
N TYR A 61 1.54 -5.28 2.90
CA TYR A 61 1.71 -6.62 2.36
C TYR A 61 1.89 -6.52 0.85
N ALA A 62 2.62 -7.45 0.26
CA ALA A 62 2.77 -7.52 -1.19
C ALA A 62 2.78 -8.96 -1.66
N GLN A 63 2.30 -9.17 -2.87
CA GLN A 63 2.39 -10.44 -3.58
C GLN A 63 3.00 -10.20 -4.96
N ALA A 64 3.91 -11.08 -5.35
CA ALA A 64 4.50 -11.14 -6.67
C ALA A 64 4.96 -12.58 -6.97
N PRO A 65 5.34 -12.89 -8.22
CA PRO A 65 5.83 -14.21 -8.61
C PRO A 65 7.06 -14.70 -7.84
N ASP A 66 7.92 -13.79 -7.35
CA ASP A 66 9.11 -14.14 -6.60
C ASP A 66 9.43 -13.11 -5.49
N ALA A 67 10.33 -13.50 -4.58
CA ALA A 67 10.71 -12.69 -3.43
C ALA A 67 11.42 -11.38 -3.80
N THR A 68 12.14 -11.35 -4.92
CA THR A 68 12.82 -10.14 -5.42
C THR A 68 11.79 -9.11 -5.82
N GLU A 69 10.76 -9.53 -6.56
CA GLU A 69 9.69 -8.65 -6.99
C GLU A 69 8.78 -8.23 -5.82
N VAL A 70 8.50 -9.13 -4.87
CA VAL A 70 7.83 -8.75 -3.61
C VAL A 70 8.59 -7.63 -2.92
N ARG A 71 9.91 -7.76 -2.80
CA ARG A 71 10.73 -6.74 -2.15
C ARG A 71 10.69 -5.41 -2.91
N ALA A 72 10.76 -5.45 -4.23
CA ALA A 72 10.65 -4.26 -5.07
C ALA A 72 9.29 -3.54 -4.90
N ILE A 73 8.19 -4.29 -4.79
CA ILE A 73 6.86 -3.72 -4.51
C ILE A 73 6.83 -3.07 -3.12
N LEU A 74 7.35 -3.75 -2.10
CA LEU A 74 7.38 -3.22 -0.72
C LEU A 74 8.23 -1.95 -0.61
N ASP A 75 9.37 -1.90 -1.27
CA ASP A 75 10.24 -0.71 -1.29
C ASP A 75 9.59 0.44 -2.04
N ALA A 76 8.92 0.17 -3.18
CA ALA A 76 8.13 1.16 -3.89
C ALA A 76 6.99 1.72 -3.03
N ALA A 77 6.26 0.84 -2.33
CA ALA A 77 5.20 1.23 -1.42
C ALA A 77 5.71 2.08 -0.26
N HIS A 78 6.80 1.65 0.37
CA HIS A 78 7.44 2.43 1.43
C HIS A 78 7.79 3.85 0.95
N LYS A 79 8.40 3.97 -0.22
CA LYS A 79 8.78 5.26 -0.81
C LYS A 79 7.56 6.12 -1.16
N THR A 80 6.53 5.55 -1.76
CA THR A 80 5.30 6.30 -2.12
C THR A 80 4.56 6.79 -0.88
N LEU A 81 4.54 6.01 0.20
CA LEU A 81 3.78 6.35 1.41
C LEU A 81 4.52 7.34 2.32
N LEU A 82 5.85 7.24 2.37
CA LEU A 82 6.67 7.99 3.33
C LEU A 82 7.55 9.07 2.70
N GLY A 83 7.76 9.04 1.38
CA GLY A 83 8.29 10.17 0.63
C GLY A 83 7.31 11.36 0.63
#